data_AF-A0A7X7S9K0-F1
#
_entry.id   AF-A0A7X7S9K0-F1
#
_cell.length_a   1.000
_cell.length_b   1.000
_cell.length_c   1.000
_cell.angle_alpha   90.00
_cell.angle_beta   90.00
_cell.angle_gamma   90.00
#
_symmetry.space_group_name_H-M   'P 1'
#
loop_
_entity.id
_entity.type
_entity.pdbx_description
1 polymer ?
#
loop_
_entity_poly.entity_id
_entity_poly.type
_entity_poly.pdbx_seq_one_letter_code
_entity_poly.pdbx_strand_id
1 'polypeptide(L)'
;MRGKPCSHPSKLLEDHLINTKNIALSIAGHYGLSLSEKEQAALLLHDLGKAHPAFQKRLCRACPDAGSCPQVCRKSPPDQVYTGHAAPSASLAMAYTKDVVLSEAIRRHHGALQDLNEVKAYWVNGTYADRVKELEAIYSWPGAAALELWEQVPRSWLENFPGEDDWYNLCFDLLEMDMPGDDPQAMSKLWIDLRKIYSLLVAADRWDAAVGKEWQTDGLNIEPLRIQGFLETIKDKAQELGRGGLAQWRTAIYDQVLGHAGEKMTAPGLYTLTLPTGAGKTLIGLSTAALAAKRFFGTGIIYVLPFISLVEQNAEVAGQLFGQVQEDHHLAYQDIDELKQYSEDVPRQEFLSFFRYWDAPV
;
A
#
# COMPACT_ATOMS: atom_id res chain seq x y z
N MET A 1 -30.23 20.08 -0.83
CA MET A 1 -29.95 19.20 0.33
C MET A 1 -28.76 19.80 1.08
N ARG A 2 -28.90 20.17 2.36
CA ARG A 2 -27.74 20.58 3.19
C ARG A 2 -27.03 19.31 3.67
N GLY A 3 -25.74 19.26 3.40
CA GLY A 3 -24.80 18.26 3.87
C GLY A 3 -24.18 17.48 2.71
N LYS A 4 -22.88 17.67 2.47
CA LYS A 4 -22.06 16.90 1.53
C LYS A 4 -21.63 15.60 2.24
N PRO A 5 -21.50 14.45 1.56
CA PRO A 5 -21.01 13.26 2.23
C PRO A 5 -19.60 13.50 2.80
N CYS A 6 -19.35 12.97 3.99
CA CYS A 6 -18.03 12.96 4.61
C CYS A 6 -17.44 11.55 4.59
N SER A 7 -16.13 11.41 4.41
CA SER A 7 -15.46 10.10 4.54
C SER A 7 -15.20 9.75 6.01
N HIS A 8 -14.79 10.75 6.79
CA HIS A 8 -14.55 10.71 8.23
C HIS A 8 -14.95 12.06 8.87
N PRO A 9 -14.91 12.24 10.21
CA PRO A 9 -15.34 13.50 10.82
C PRO A 9 -14.57 14.67 10.21
N SER A 10 -15.30 15.72 9.82
CA SER A 10 -14.76 16.97 9.29
C SER A 10 -13.97 16.87 7.97
N LYS A 11 -14.09 15.77 7.20
CA LYS A 11 -13.52 15.66 5.85
C LYS A 11 -14.55 15.22 4.82
N LEU A 12 -14.63 15.99 3.73
CA LEU A 12 -15.54 15.69 2.63
C LEU A 12 -15.11 14.41 1.90
N LEU A 13 -16.10 13.67 1.42
CA LEU A 13 -15.87 12.43 0.71
C LEU A 13 -15.11 12.67 -0.60
N GLU A 14 -15.47 13.70 -1.38
CA GLU A 14 -14.76 14.03 -2.61
C GLU A 14 -13.26 14.32 -2.38
N ASP A 15 -12.94 15.10 -1.34
CA ASP A 15 -11.56 15.47 -1.02
C ASP A 15 -10.75 14.22 -0.61
N HIS A 16 -11.33 13.34 0.19
CA HIS A 16 -10.70 12.06 0.57
C HIS A 16 -10.43 11.16 -0.64
N LEU A 17 -11.41 10.98 -1.53
CA LEU A 17 -11.23 10.15 -2.73
C LEU A 17 -10.11 10.69 -3.62
N ILE A 18 -10.08 12.02 -3.84
CA ILE A 18 -9.04 12.68 -4.63
C ILE A 18 -7.67 12.55 -3.96
N ASN A 19 -7.59 12.80 -2.65
CA ASN A 19 -6.35 12.67 -1.91
C ASN A 19 -5.83 11.24 -1.91
N THR A 20 -6.69 10.23 -1.70
CA THR A 20 -6.32 8.82 -1.78
C THR A 20 -5.73 8.48 -3.14
N LYS A 21 -6.35 8.95 -4.25
CA LYS A 21 -5.77 8.79 -5.59
C LYS A 21 -4.39 9.45 -5.68
N ASN A 22 -4.25 10.69 -5.23
CA ASN A 22 -3.00 11.45 -5.35
C ASN A 22 -1.88 10.83 -4.50
N ILE A 23 -2.18 10.36 -3.29
CA ILE A 23 -1.24 9.65 -2.43
C ILE A 23 -0.82 8.34 -3.09
N ALA A 24 -1.76 7.56 -3.62
CA ALA A 24 -1.44 6.33 -4.33
C ALA A 24 -0.55 6.58 -5.57
N LEU A 25 -0.77 7.69 -6.29
CA LEU A 25 0.09 8.12 -7.40
C LEU A 25 1.49 8.51 -6.91
N SER A 26 1.61 9.23 -5.78
CA SER A 26 2.90 9.58 -5.19
C SER A 26 3.68 8.33 -4.76
N ILE A 27 3.02 7.38 -4.09
CA ILE A 27 3.61 6.09 -3.70
C ILE A 27 4.05 5.32 -4.95
N ALA A 28 3.17 5.17 -5.94
CA ALA A 28 3.47 4.47 -7.18
C ALA A 28 4.67 5.10 -7.90
N GLY A 29 4.68 6.43 -8.02
CA GLY A 29 5.77 7.18 -8.65
C GLY A 29 7.11 6.99 -7.96
N HIS A 30 7.13 6.98 -6.62
CA HIS A 30 8.34 6.69 -5.86
C HIS A 30 8.91 5.30 -6.18
N TYR A 31 8.04 4.28 -6.26
CA TYR A 31 8.43 2.89 -6.57
C TYR A 31 8.58 2.58 -8.08
N GLY A 32 8.53 3.60 -8.94
CA GLY A 32 8.66 3.41 -10.40
C GLY A 32 7.49 2.66 -11.04
N LEU A 33 6.33 2.66 -10.38
CA LEU A 33 5.09 2.05 -10.87
C LEU A 33 4.24 3.10 -11.61
N SER A 34 3.57 2.66 -12.68
CA SER A 34 2.57 3.45 -13.38
C SER A 34 1.16 2.93 -13.09
N LEU A 35 0.20 3.84 -12.94
CA LEU A 35 -1.22 3.51 -12.82
C LEU A 35 -1.97 3.92 -14.08
N SER A 36 -2.66 2.95 -14.67
CA SER A 36 -3.61 3.16 -15.77
C SER A 36 -4.78 4.05 -15.36
N GLU A 37 -5.51 4.58 -16.35
CA GLU A 37 -6.72 5.36 -16.11
C GLU A 37 -7.78 4.57 -15.32
N LYS A 38 -7.91 3.26 -15.60
CA LYS A 38 -8.82 2.37 -14.86
C LYS A 38 -8.42 2.21 -13.39
N GLU A 39 -7.13 2.02 -13.11
CA GLU A 39 -6.61 1.94 -11.74
C GLU A 39 -6.83 3.25 -10.98
N GLN A 40 -6.61 4.39 -11.63
CA GLN A 40 -6.88 5.70 -11.05
C GLN A 40 -8.37 5.93 -10.80
N ALA A 41 -9.25 5.49 -11.71
CA ALA A 41 -10.68 5.53 -11.49
C ALA A 41 -11.10 4.64 -10.31
N ALA A 42 -10.54 3.43 -10.18
CA ALA A 42 -10.81 2.55 -9.06
C ALA A 42 -10.46 3.20 -7.71
N LEU A 43 -9.34 3.91 -7.63
CA LEU A 43 -8.96 4.69 -6.44
C LEU A 43 -9.98 5.79 -6.10
N LEU A 44 -10.58 6.44 -7.10
CA LEU A 44 -11.64 7.43 -6.88
C LEU A 44 -12.99 6.80 -6.52
N LEU A 45 -13.23 5.55 -6.91
CA LEU A 45 -14.50 4.85 -6.70
C LEU A 45 -14.57 4.11 -5.36
N HIS A 46 -13.44 3.84 -4.71
CA HIS A 46 -13.33 2.84 -3.63
C HIS A 46 -14.33 3.03 -2.47
N ASP A 47 -14.67 4.28 -2.18
CA ASP A 47 -15.47 4.67 -1.01
C ASP A 47 -16.73 5.47 -1.34
N LEU A 48 -17.20 5.45 -2.59
CA LEU A 48 -18.49 6.06 -2.96
C LEU A 48 -19.65 5.60 -2.08
N GLY A 49 -19.63 4.33 -1.65
CA GLY A 49 -20.61 3.79 -0.71
C GLY A 49 -20.70 4.52 0.63
N LYS A 50 -19.69 5.32 1.02
CA LYS A 50 -19.77 6.17 2.23
C LYS A 50 -20.85 7.26 2.08
N ALA A 51 -21.26 7.61 0.86
CA ALA A 51 -22.42 8.47 0.64
C ALA A 51 -23.75 7.82 1.03
N HIS A 52 -23.80 6.54 1.41
CA HIS A 52 -25.01 5.92 1.93
C HIS A 52 -25.53 6.64 3.21
N PRO A 53 -26.84 6.97 3.31
CA PRO A 53 -27.42 7.69 4.46
C PRO A 53 -27.14 7.04 5.83
N ALA A 54 -27.21 5.71 5.91
CA ALA A 54 -26.88 4.97 7.12
C ALA A 54 -25.41 5.15 7.57
N PHE A 55 -24.44 5.17 6.64
CA PHE A 55 -23.05 5.44 6.96
C PHE A 55 -22.88 6.87 7.48
N GLN A 56 -23.44 7.85 6.77
CA GLN A 56 -23.38 9.25 7.16
C GLN A 56 -23.98 9.45 8.56
N LYS A 57 -25.13 8.84 8.87
CA LYS A 57 -25.75 8.89 10.20
C LYS A 57 -24.86 8.29 11.29
N ARG A 58 -24.17 7.17 11.04
CA ARG A 58 -23.20 6.58 11.97
C ARG A 58 -22.03 7.53 12.20
N LEU A 59 -21.49 8.09 11.13
CA LEU A 59 -20.39 9.05 11.18
C LEU A 59 -20.77 10.30 11.98
N CYS A 60 -22.00 10.81 11.81
CA CYS A 60 -22.53 11.92 12.62
C CYS A 60 -22.48 11.59 14.11
N ARG A 61 -22.93 10.41 14.50
CA ARG A 61 -23.03 10.04 15.93
C ARG A 61 -21.66 10.00 16.61
N ALA A 62 -20.63 9.67 15.85
CA ALA A 62 -19.24 9.63 16.32
C ALA A 62 -18.52 10.98 16.16
N CYS A 63 -19.08 11.94 15.44
CA CYS A 63 -18.42 13.22 15.15
C CYS A 63 -18.60 14.21 16.31
N PRO A 64 -17.50 14.76 16.89
CA PRO A 64 -17.58 15.73 17.98
C PRO A 64 -18.36 17.00 17.60
N ASP A 65 -18.22 17.44 16.35
CA ASP A 65 -18.85 18.65 15.82
C ASP A 65 -20.23 18.39 15.21
N ALA A 66 -20.79 17.19 15.38
CA ALA A 66 -21.99 16.77 14.66
C ALA A 66 -23.16 17.74 14.84
N GLY A 67 -23.31 18.31 16.04
CA GLY A 67 -24.37 19.25 16.41
C GLY A 67 -24.34 20.57 15.61
N SER A 68 -23.15 21.03 15.23
CA SER A 68 -22.89 22.30 14.53
C SER A 68 -22.47 22.12 13.07
N CYS A 69 -22.14 20.90 12.63
CA CYS A 69 -21.58 20.65 11.31
C CYS A 69 -22.57 20.97 10.17
N PRO A 70 -22.27 21.97 9.30
CA PRO A 70 -23.15 22.33 8.18
C PRO A 70 -23.04 21.34 7.01
N GLN A 71 -22.02 20.49 7.03
CA GLN A 71 -21.70 19.56 5.96
C GLN A 71 -22.38 18.20 6.11
N VAL A 72 -23.14 17.94 7.17
CA VAL A 72 -23.56 16.57 7.48
C VAL A 72 -25.04 16.28 7.15
N CYS A 73 -25.28 15.19 6.40
CA CYS A 73 -26.64 14.70 6.13
C CYS A 73 -27.14 13.82 7.29
N ARG A 74 -28.13 14.32 8.04
CA ARG A 74 -28.69 13.63 9.24
C ARG A 74 -29.94 12.78 8.98
N LYS A 75 -30.45 12.73 7.76
CA LYS A 75 -31.70 12.00 7.44
C LYS A 75 -31.38 10.62 6.89
N SER A 76 -31.93 9.59 7.53
CA SER A 76 -32.02 8.23 7.00
C SER A 76 -33.35 7.64 7.46
N PRO A 77 -34.16 7.07 6.57
CA PRO A 77 -35.29 6.26 7.00
C PRO A 77 -34.77 4.98 7.72
N PRO A 78 -35.55 4.40 8.64
CA PRO A 78 -35.11 3.35 9.56
C PRO A 78 -34.93 1.95 8.92
N ASP A 79 -35.23 1.79 7.64
CA ASP A 79 -35.43 0.53 6.92
C ASP A 79 -34.36 0.19 5.86
N GLN A 80 -33.28 0.97 5.76
CA GLN A 80 -32.21 0.68 4.78
C GLN A 80 -31.23 -0.39 5.29
N VAL A 81 -31.02 -1.42 4.48
CA VAL A 81 -30.02 -2.47 4.70
C VAL A 81 -28.63 -1.88 4.38
N TYR A 82 -27.82 -1.67 5.42
CA TYR A 82 -26.43 -1.23 5.26
C TYR A 82 -25.48 -2.42 5.47
N THR A 83 -24.94 -2.96 4.38
CA THR A 83 -24.01 -4.10 4.34
C THR A 83 -22.54 -3.68 4.39
N GLY A 84 -22.27 -2.38 4.34
CA GLY A 84 -20.92 -1.82 4.21
C GLY A 84 -20.82 -0.90 3.00
N HIS A 85 -19.77 -0.10 2.93
CA HIS A 85 -19.57 0.85 1.84
C HIS A 85 -18.67 0.30 0.72
N ALA A 86 -17.77 -0.64 1.02
CA ALA A 86 -16.83 -1.19 0.04
C ALA A 86 -17.51 -2.05 -1.04
N ALA A 87 -18.52 -2.86 -0.69
CA ALA A 87 -19.25 -3.73 -1.62
C ALA A 87 -20.01 -2.96 -2.72
N PRO A 88 -20.84 -1.95 -2.39
CA PRO A 88 -21.50 -1.17 -3.45
C PRO A 88 -20.51 -0.32 -4.26
N SER A 89 -19.47 0.25 -3.63
CA SER A 89 -18.38 0.92 -4.36
C SER A 89 -17.72 -0.02 -5.39
N ALA A 90 -17.42 -1.26 -4.98
CA ALA A 90 -16.84 -2.27 -5.85
C ALA A 90 -17.78 -2.64 -7.01
N SER A 91 -19.08 -2.69 -6.78
CA SER A 91 -20.07 -2.99 -7.83
C SER A 91 -20.09 -1.89 -8.89
N LEU A 92 -20.05 -0.62 -8.48
CA LEU A 92 -19.91 0.51 -9.40
C LEU A 92 -18.58 0.49 -10.14
N ALA A 93 -17.49 0.17 -9.44
CA ALA A 93 -16.19 0.04 -10.06
C ALA A 93 -16.19 -1.07 -11.12
N MET A 94 -16.79 -2.23 -10.85
CA MET A 94 -16.93 -3.31 -11.83
C MET A 94 -17.67 -2.84 -13.08
N ALA A 95 -18.80 -2.16 -12.92
CA ALA A 95 -19.57 -1.61 -14.03
C ALA A 95 -18.76 -0.57 -14.85
N TYR A 96 -17.98 0.27 -14.17
CA TYR A 96 -17.21 1.35 -14.80
C TYR A 96 -15.94 0.86 -15.48
N THR A 97 -15.11 0.09 -14.77
CA THR A 97 -13.78 -0.34 -15.23
C THR A 97 -13.84 -1.63 -16.05
N LYS A 98 -14.89 -2.44 -15.86
CA LYS A 98 -14.99 -3.81 -16.41
C LYS A 98 -13.76 -4.64 -16.02
N ASP A 99 -13.40 -4.57 -14.74
CA ASP A 99 -12.20 -5.20 -14.20
C ASP A 99 -12.47 -5.74 -12.80
N VAL A 100 -12.43 -7.06 -12.67
CA VAL A 100 -12.68 -7.75 -11.40
C VAL A 100 -11.55 -7.56 -10.39
N VAL A 101 -10.31 -7.37 -10.84
CA VAL A 101 -9.16 -7.17 -9.95
C VAL A 101 -9.28 -5.83 -9.23
N LEU A 102 -9.62 -4.78 -9.96
CA LEU A 102 -9.84 -3.45 -9.39
C LEU A 102 -11.05 -3.46 -8.43
N SER A 103 -12.12 -4.14 -8.83
CA SER A 103 -13.35 -4.26 -8.05
C SER A 103 -13.12 -5.04 -6.76
N GLU A 104 -12.35 -6.13 -6.81
CA GLU A 104 -11.97 -6.90 -5.62
C GLU A 104 -11.04 -6.12 -4.69
N ALA A 105 -10.09 -5.37 -5.23
CA ALA A 105 -9.24 -4.50 -4.42
C ALA A 105 -10.09 -3.51 -3.60
N ILE A 106 -11.08 -2.89 -4.25
CA ILE A 106 -12.06 -2.02 -3.57
C ILE A 106 -12.89 -2.82 -2.57
N ARG A 107 -13.47 -3.95 -2.95
CA ARG A 107 -14.37 -4.71 -2.05
C ARG A 107 -13.66 -5.12 -0.76
N ARG A 108 -12.36 -5.40 -0.85
CA ARG A 108 -11.56 -5.98 0.23
C ARG A 108 -10.63 -4.99 0.92
N HIS A 109 -10.61 -3.70 0.59
CA HIS A 109 -9.64 -2.75 1.16
C HIS A 109 -9.71 -2.57 2.70
N HIS A 110 -10.81 -2.98 3.34
CA HIS A 110 -10.93 -3.06 4.81
C HIS A 110 -10.72 -4.45 5.41
N GLY A 111 -10.50 -5.47 4.59
CA GLY A 111 -10.40 -6.87 4.98
C GLY A 111 -9.12 -7.53 4.48
N ALA A 112 -9.21 -8.82 4.17
CA ALA A 112 -8.13 -9.58 3.55
C ALA A 112 -8.55 -10.01 2.14
N LEU A 113 -7.61 -10.05 1.18
CA LEU A 113 -7.87 -10.67 -0.12
C LEU A 113 -8.36 -12.12 0.06
N GLN A 114 -9.19 -12.59 -0.86
CA GLN A 114 -9.73 -13.94 -0.85
C GLN A 114 -9.13 -14.73 -2.02
N ASP A 115 -9.24 -16.06 -1.97
CA ASP A 115 -8.92 -16.88 -3.13
C ASP A 115 -9.96 -16.69 -4.25
N LEU A 116 -9.63 -17.20 -5.44
CA LEU A 116 -10.45 -17.01 -6.62
C LEU A 116 -11.83 -17.67 -6.50
N ASN A 117 -11.98 -18.76 -5.76
CA ASN A 117 -13.27 -19.43 -5.60
C ASN A 117 -14.24 -18.54 -4.82
N GLU A 118 -13.76 -17.90 -3.75
CA GLU A 118 -14.54 -16.93 -2.97
C GLU A 118 -14.88 -15.68 -3.78
N VAL A 119 -13.95 -15.21 -4.63
CA VAL A 119 -14.22 -14.09 -5.55
C VAL A 119 -15.32 -14.47 -6.56
N LYS A 120 -15.23 -15.64 -7.18
CA LYS A 120 -16.24 -16.17 -8.10
C LYS A 120 -17.60 -16.32 -7.41
N ALA A 121 -17.62 -16.91 -6.22
CA ALA A 121 -18.84 -17.09 -5.44
C ALA A 121 -19.54 -15.75 -5.16
N TYR A 122 -18.78 -14.69 -4.89
CA TYR A 122 -19.36 -13.38 -4.62
C TYR A 122 -19.97 -12.70 -5.86
N TRP A 123 -19.25 -12.71 -6.99
CA TRP A 123 -19.68 -11.97 -8.20
C TRP A 123 -20.63 -12.75 -9.09
N VAL A 124 -20.42 -14.06 -9.23
CA VAL A 124 -21.22 -14.91 -10.13
C VAL A 124 -22.50 -15.38 -9.44
N ASN A 125 -22.44 -15.70 -8.14
CA ASN A 125 -23.62 -16.22 -7.42
C ASN A 125 -24.37 -15.13 -6.63
N GLY A 126 -23.87 -13.90 -6.59
CA GLY A 126 -24.56 -12.77 -5.95
C GLY A 126 -25.78 -12.33 -6.76
N THR A 127 -26.86 -11.89 -6.09
CA THR A 127 -28.08 -11.47 -6.80
C THR A 127 -27.95 -10.04 -7.34
N TYR A 128 -28.43 -9.81 -8.57
CA TYR A 128 -28.52 -8.48 -9.15
C TYR A 128 -29.40 -7.54 -8.31
N ALA A 129 -30.50 -8.06 -7.77
CA ALA A 129 -31.43 -7.31 -6.92
C ALA A 129 -30.75 -6.71 -5.68
N ASP A 130 -29.82 -7.43 -5.04
CA ASP A 130 -29.05 -6.89 -3.92
C ASP A 130 -28.18 -5.71 -4.34
N ARG A 131 -27.53 -5.79 -5.51
CA ARG A 131 -26.72 -4.69 -6.07
C ARG A 131 -27.56 -3.45 -6.32
N VAL A 132 -28.71 -3.62 -6.96
CA VAL A 132 -29.64 -2.52 -7.23
C VAL A 132 -30.07 -1.85 -5.94
N LYS A 133 -30.46 -2.64 -4.93
CA LYS A 133 -30.91 -2.12 -3.64
C LYS A 133 -29.82 -1.32 -2.91
N GLU A 134 -28.57 -1.80 -2.93
CA GLU A 134 -27.45 -1.09 -2.32
C GLU A 134 -27.14 0.23 -3.05
N LEU A 135 -27.12 0.21 -4.39
CA LEU A 135 -26.79 1.38 -5.21
C LEU A 135 -27.90 2.44 -5.21
N GLU A 136 -29.17 2.02 -5.23
CA GLU A 136 -30.33 2.92 -5.14
C GLU A 136 -30.32 3.71 -3.82
N ALA A 137 -29.82 3.11 -2.75
CA ALA A 137 -29.75 3.75 -1.44
C ALA A 137 -28.62 4.80 -1.32
N ILE A 138 -27.60 4.75 -2.17
CA ILE A 138 -26.53 5.75 -2.22
C ILE A 138 -27.07 6.98 -2.91
N TYR A 139 -27.06 8.13 -2.24
CA TYR A 139 -27.46 9.37 -2.90
C TYR A 139 -26.33 9.93 -3.77
N SER A 140 -26.70 10.54 -4.88
CA SER A 140 -25.79 11.36 -5.68
C SER A 140 -25.62 12.76 -5.06
N TRP A 141 -24.42 13.33 -5.16
CA TRP A 141 -24.12 14.66 -4.62
C TRP A 141 -23.29 15.50 -5.59
N PRO A 142 -23.43 16.85 -5.57
CA PRO A 142 -22.71 17.71 -6.51
C PRO A 142 -21.18 17.62 -6.42
N GLY A 143 -20.64 17.29 -5.26
CA GLY A 143 -19.18 17.17 -5.03
C GLY A 143 -18.54 16.03 -5.82
N ALA A 144 -19.30 15.01 -6.22
CA ALA A 144 -18.80 13.93 -7.06
C ALA A 144 -18.32 14.41 -8.44
N ALA A 145 -18.72 15.60 -8.88
CA ALA A 145 -18.23 16.21 -10.11
C ALA A 145 -16.71 16.43 -10.09
N ALA A 146 -16.13 16.66 -8.90
CA ALA A 146 -14.69 16.85 -8.73
C ALA A 146 -13.87 15.57 -8.99
N LEU A 147 -14.53 14.40 -9.07
CA LEU A 147 -13.86 13.15 -9.42
C LEU A 147 -13.58 13.05 -10.93
N GLU A 148 -14.26 13.85 -11.76
CA GLU A 148 -14.08 13.91 -13.21
C GLU A 148 -14.26 12.55 -13.94
N LEU A 149 -14.99 11.61 -13.32
CA LEU A 149 -15.29 10.30 -13.90
C LEU A 149 -16.45 10.31 -14.90
N TRP A 150 -17.28 11.35 -14.84
CA TRP A 150 -18.49 11.51 -15.67
C TRP A 150 -18.59 12.96 -16.16
N GLU A 151 -19.10 13.16 -17.38
CA GLU A 151 -19.40 14.51 -17.91
C GLU A 151 -20.41 15.25 -17.02
N GLN A 152 -21.38 14.52 -16.48
CA GLN A 152 -22.35 15.00 -15.51
C GLN A 152 -22.53 13.95 -14.42
N VAL A 153 -22.57 14.38 -13.17
CA VAL A 153 -22.83 13.46 -12.05
C VAL A 153 -24.21 12.83 -12.23
N PRO A 154 -24.30 11.48 -12.23
CA PRO A 154 -25.57 10.81 -12.44
C PRO A 154 -26.56 11.13 -11.31
N ARG A 155 -27.85 11.23 -11.59
CA ARG A 155 -28.84 11.52 -10.53
C ARG A 155 -29.05 10.32 -9.63
N SER A 156 -28.90 9.13 -10.20
CA SER A 156 -28.88 7.84 -9.53
C SER A 156 -27.68 7.04 -10.03
N TRP A 157 -27.00 6.34 -9.13
CA TRP A 157 -25.88 5.46 -9.50
C TRP A 157 -26.30 4.26 -10.36
N LEU A 158 -27.61 4.06 -10.56
CA LEU A 158 -28.16 3.07 -11.48
C LEU A 158 -28.26 3.55 -12.94
N GLU A 159 -28.16 4.86 -13.23
CA GLU A 159 -28.37 5.40 -14.59
C GLU A 159 -27.42 4.80 -15.64
N ASN A 160 -26.21 4.42 -15.24
CA ASN A 160 -25.19 3.80 -16.09
C ASN A 160 -24.82 2.39 -15.62
N PHE A 161 -25.62 1.79 -14.73
CA PHE A 161 -25.37 0.44 -14.25
C PHE A 161 -25.94 -0.57 -15.26
N PRO A 162 -25.23 -1.69 -15.56
CA PRO A 162 -25.73 -2.70 -16.49
C PRO A 162 -27.10 -3.24 -16.08
N GLY A 163 -27.92 -3.61 -17.06
CA GLY A 163 -29.14 -4.39 -16.81
C GLY A 163 -28.80 -5.78 -16.22
N GLU A 164 -29.80 -6.50 -15.73
CA GLU A 164 -29.59 -7.78 -15.05
C GLU A 164 -28.82 -8.79 -15.90
N ASP A 165 -29.27 -9.04 -17.13
CA ASP A 165 -28.61 -9.98 -18.05
C ASP A 165 -27.17 -9.52 -18.40
N ASP A 166 -26.98 -8.23 -18.68
CA ASP A 166 -25.67 -7.66 -19.01
C ASP A 166 -24.70 -7.73 -17.82
N TRP A 167 -25.20 -7.58 -16.59
CA TRP A 167 -24.40 -7.71 -15.37
C TRP A 167 -23.91 -9.15 -15.17
N TYR A 168 -24.81 -10.13 -15.30
CA TYR A 168 -24.41 -11.53 -15.16
C TYR A 168 -23.43 -11.96 -16.26
N ASN A 169 -23.66 -11.51 -17.51
CA ASN A 169 -22.72 -11.75 -18.61
C ASN A 169 -21.36 -11.12 -18.32
N LEU A 170 -21.31 -9.86 -17.87
CA LEU A 170 -20.06 -9.19 -17.49
C LEU A 170 -19.31 -9.97 -16.41
N CYS A 171 -19.99 -10.38 -15.34
CA CYS A 171 -19.37 -11.15 -14.26
C CYS A 171 -18.87 -12.51 -14.76
N PHE A 172 -19.64 -13.20 -15.58
CA PHE A 172 -19.28 -14.50 -16.15
C PHE A 172 -18.07 -14.38 -17.08
N ASP A 173 -18.09 -13.41 -18.00
CA ASP A 173 -16.99 -13.19 -18.95
C ASP A 173 -15.68 -12.92 -18.20
N LEU A 174 -15.70 -11.99 -17.23
CA LEU A 174 -14.50 -11.61 -16.49
C LEU A 174 -13.93 -12.70 -15.58
N LEU A 175 -14.76 -13.62 -15.07
CA LEU A 175 -14.36 -14.60 -14.04
C LEU A 175 -14.27 -16.04 -14.53
N GLU A 176 -14.96 -16.37 -15.62
CA GLU A 176 -14.96 -17.71 -16.21
C GLU A 176 -14.29 -17.74 -17.58
N MET A 177 -14.50 -16.72 -18.42
CA MET A 177 -13.96 -16.73 -19.79
C MET A 177 -12.57 -16.08 -19.89
N ASP A 178 -12.37 -14.93 -19.28
CA ASP A 178 -11.17 -14.10 -19.43
C ASP A 178 -10.07 -14.43 -18.41
N MET A 179 -10.38 -15.25 -17.40
CA MET A 179 -9.41 -15.62 -16.37
C MET A 179 -8.32 -16.54 -16.93
N PRO A 180 -7.03 -16.32 -16.58
CA PRO A 180 -5.92 -17.13 -17.07
C PRO A 180 -5.81 -18.48 -16.32
N GLY A 181 -6.85 -19.31 -16.36
CA GLY A 181 -6.98 -20.51 -15.54
C GLY A 181 -5.82 -21.50 -15.68
N ASP A 182 -5.35 -21.71 -16.92
CA ASP A 182 -4.31 -22.71 -17.24
C ASP A 182 -2.94 -22.10 -17.59
N ASP A 183 -2.79 -20.77 -17.54
CA ASP A 183 -1.51 -20.08 -17.82
C ASP A 183 -0.86 -19.56 -16.52
N PRO A 184 0.19 -20.24 -16.01
CA PRO A 184 0.87 -19.83 -14.78
C PRO A 184 1.50 -18.44 -14.85
N GLN A 185 1.97 -17.99 -16.02
CA GLN A 185 2.59 -16.68 -16.17
C GLN A 185 1.55 -15.58 -16.11
N ALA A 186 0.43 -15.75 -16.83
CA ALA A 186 -0.68 -14.81 -16.79
C ALA A 186 -1.34 -14.78 -15.41
N MET A 187 -1.48 -15.92 -14.73
CA MET A 187 -1.97 -15.97 -13.34
C MET A 187 -1.01 -15.26 -12.36
N SER A 188 0.31 -15.44 -12.53
CA SER A 188 1.30 -14.72 -11.72
C SER A 188 1.21 -13.21 -11.94
N LYS A 189 1.02 -12.77 -13.19
CA LYS A 189 0.82 -11.35 -13.51
C LYS A 189 -0.46 -10.80 -12.85
N LEU A 190 -1.57 -11.51 -12.98
CA LEU A 190 -2.84 -11.14 -12.35
C LEU A 190 -2.70 -11.00 -10.83
N TRP A 191 -1.99 -11.94 -10.20
CA TRP A 191 -1.73 -11.92 -8.77
C TRP A 191 -0.89 -10.69 -8.35
N ILE A 192 0.16 -10.36 -9.12
CA ILE A 192 0.97 -9.15 -8.88
C ILE A 192 0.12 -7.89 -9.07
N ASP A 193 -0.68 -7.81 -10.13
CA ASP A 193 -1.52 -6.64 -10.42
C ASP A 193 -2.56 -6.41 -9.31
N LEU A 194 -3.22 -7.46 -8.82
CA LEU A 194 -4.11 -7.38 -7.66
C LEU A 194 -3.38 -6.89 -6.40
N ARG A 195 -2.21 -7.46 -6.10
CA ARG A 195 -1.42 -7.07 -4.91
C ARG A 195 -0.90 -5.65 -5.02
N LYS A 196 -0.53 -5.20 -6.21
CA LYS A 196 -0.08 -3.83 -6.51
C LYS A 196 -1.19 -2.83 -6.20
N ILE A 197 -2.35 -2.96 -6.86
CA ILE A 197 -3.44 -1.99 -6.67
C ILE A 197 -4.03 -2.07 -5.26
N TYR A 198 -4.17 -3.27 -4.70
CA TYR A 198 -4.66 -3.46 -3.33
C TYR A 198 -3.75 -2.79 -2.30
N SER A 199 -2.44 -3.02 -2.39
CA SER A 199 -1.47 -2.41 -1.45
C SER A 199 -1.47 -0.89 -1.56
N LEU A 200 -1.50 -0.34 -2.79
CA LEU A 200 -1.55 1.10 -3.02
C LEU A 200 -2.84 1.72 -2.47
N LEU A 201 -4.00 1.11 -2.75
CA LEU A 201 -5.29 1.58 -2.25
C LEU A 201 -5.32 1.58 -0.72
N VAL A 202 -4.95 0.47 -0.09
CA VAL A 202 -4.98 0.33 1.38
C VAL A 202 -4.01 1.29 2.05
N ALA A 203 -2.79 1.44 1.53
CA ALA A 203 -1.82 2.38 2.06
C ALA A 203 -2.32 3.83 1.94
N ALA A 204 -2.83 4.21 0.77
CA ALA A 204 -3.27 5.57 0.51
C ALA A 204 -4.54 5.96 1.28
N ASP A 205 -5.55 5.08 1.32
CA ASP A 205 -6.78 5.30 2.09
C ASP A 205 -6.48 5.54 3.57
N ARG A 206 -5.66 4.65 4.16
CA ARG A 206 -5.28 4.76 5.57
C ARG A 206 -4.38 5.96 5.83
N TRP A 207 -3.47 6.29 4.92
CA TRP A 207 -2.61 7.47 5.06
C TRP A 207 -3.43 8.76 5.06
N ASP A 208 -4.36 8.89 4.11
CA ASP A 208 -5.23 10.06 4.03
C ASP A 208 -6.15 10.19 5.25
N ALA A 209 -6.63 9.06 5.78
CA ALA A 209 -7.50 9.02 6.96
C ALA A 209 -6.77 9.26 8.29
N ALA A 210 -5.56 8.75 8.45
CA ALA A 210 -4.80 8.82 9.70
C ALA A 210 -3.82 10.01 9.75
N VAL A 211 -3.08 10.23 8.67
CA VAL A 211 -2.04 11.28 8.59
C VAL A 211 -2.60 12.57 8.02
N GLY A 212 -3.41 12.47 6.95
CA GLY A 212 -4.11 13.62 6.36
C GLY A 212 -3.20 14.68 5.72
N LYS A 213 -1.96 14.32 5.40
CA LYS A 213 -0.95 15.16 4.72
C LYS A 213 -0.47 14.47 3.44
N GLU A 214 0.23 15.22 2.59
CA GLU A 214 0.93 14.65 1.43
C GLU A 214 1.85 13.51 1.87
N TRP A 215 1.88 12.44 1.07
CA TRP A 215 2.75 11.30 1.35
C TRP A 215 4.20 11.65 1.02
N GLN A 216 5.09 11.37 1.97
CA GLN A 216 6.51 11.62 1.88
C GLN A 216 7.27 10.48 2.55
N THR A 217 8.35 10.08 1.90
CA THR A 217 9.25 9.02 2.36
C THR A 217 10.69 9.45 2.08
N ASP A 218 11.60 8.96 2.89
CA ASP A 218 13.01 9.18 2.64
C ASP A 218 13.51 8.26 1.51
N GLY A 219 14.34 8.80 0.64
CA GLY A 219 14.97 8.04 -0.43
C GLY A 219 16.17 7.25 0.07
N LEU A 220 16.45 6.12 -0.57
CA LEU A 220 17.67 5.36 -0.31
C LEU A 220 18.92 6.20 -0.62
N ASN A 221 19.58 6.65 0.44
CA ASN A 221 20.84 7.39 0.34
C ASN A 221 22.04 6.45 0.53
N ILE A 222 22.76 6.18 -0.56
CA ILE A 222 23.98 5.35 -0.52
C ILE A 222 25.19 6.28 -0.61
N GLU A 223 25.84 6.52 0.53
CA GLU A 223 27.04 7.34 0.66
C GLU A 223 28.29 6.44 0.65
N PRO A 224 29.09 6.41 -0.44
CA PRO A 224 30.28 5.55 -0.51
C PRO A 224 31.28 5.83 0.62
N LEU A 225 31.40 7.10 1.04
CA LEU A 225 32.29 7.52 2.13
C LEU A 225 31.87 6.95 3.49
N ARG A 226 30.57 6.80 3.74
CA ARG A 226 30.06 6.21 4.99
C ARG A 226 30.43 4.73 5.08
N ILE A 227 30.25 3.99 3.98
CA ILE A 227 30.64 2.58 3.88
C ILE A 227 32.15 2.43 4.05
N GLN A 228 32.95 3.27 3.37
CA GLN A 228 34.41 3.26 3.48
C GLN A 228 34.88 3.57 4.91
N GLY A 229 34.35 4.61 5.55
CA GLY A 229 34.69 4.96 6.93
C GLY A 229 34.35 3.85 7.93
N PHE A 230 33.23 3.13 7.71
CA PHE A 230 32.88 1.96 8.52
C PHE A 230 33.89 0.80 8.34
N LEU A 231 34.33 0.54 7.10
CA LEU A 231 35.36 -0.46 6.80
C LEU A 231 36.70 -0.13 7.48
N GLU A 232 37.12 1.13 7.42
CA GLU A 232 38.33 1.63 8.08
C GLU A 232 38.23 1.46 9.60
N THR A 233 37.10 1.85 10.20
CA THR A 233 36.85 1.69 11.64
C THR A 233 36.95 0.23 12.09
N ILE A 234 36.38 -0.71 11.33
CA ILE A 234 36.49 -2.15 11.62
C ILE A 234 37.94 -2.61 11.54
N LYS A 235 38.68 -2.15 10.53
CA LYS A 235 40.08 -2.53 10.30
C LYS A 235 40.97 -2.05 11.44
N ASP A 236 40.82 -0.81 11.87
CA ASP A 236 41.61 -0.21 12.95
C ASP A 236 41.34 -0.92 14.28
N LYS A 237 40.06 -1.12 14.62
CA LYS A 237 39.66 -1.89 15.81
C LYS A 237 40.21 -3.33 15.80
N ALA A 238 40.29 -3.95 14.63
CA ALA A 238 40.86 -5.29 14.52
C ALA A 238 42.39 -5.29 14.70
N GLN A 239 43.09 -4.22 14.30
CA GLN A 239 44.53 -4.06 14.57
C GLN A 239 44.78 -3.89 16.08
N GLU A 240 44.01 -3.04 16.75
CA GLU A 240 44.10 -2.83 18.21
C GLU A 240 43.91 -4.13 19.01
N LEU A 241 42.99 -4.99 18.56
CA LEU A 241 42.70 -6.28 19.19
C LEU A 241 43.70 -7.40 18.81
N GLY A 242 44.77 -7.09 18.06
CA GLY A 242 45.76 -8.07 17.61
C GLY A 242 45.23 -9.07 16.56
N ARG A 243 44.15 -8.72 15.85
CA ARG A 243 43.47 -9.57 14.85
C ARG A 243 43.72 -9.12 13.41
N GLY A 244 44.84 -8.42 13.15
CA GLY A 244 45.16 -7.83 11.85
C GLY A 244 45.16 -8.81 10.67
N GLY A 245 45.64 -10.04 10.85
CA GLY A 245 45.64 -11.05 9.78
C GLY A 245 44.23 -11.47 9.34
N LEU A 246 43.30 -11.62 10.29
CA LEU A 246 41.89 -11.92 9.97
C LEU A 246 41.21 -10.73 9.28
N ALA A 247 41.54 -9.50 9.70
CA ALA A 247 41.02 -8.29 9.06
C ALA A 247 41.49 -8.16 7.61
N GLN A 248 42.76 -8.45 7.34
CA GLN A 248 43.30 -8.47 5.97
C GLN A 248 42.58 -9.52 5.10
N TRP A 249 42.39 -10.74 5.62
CA TRP A 249 41.66 -11.78 4.89
C TRP A 249 40.20 -11.39 4.60
N ARG A 250 39.49 -10.81 5.58
CA ARG A 250 38.12 -10.31 5.39
C ARG A 250 38.05 -9.18 4.37
N THR A 251 39.03 -8.27 4.39
CA THR A 251 39.12 -7.17 3.41
C THR A 251 39.33 -7.71 2.00
N ALA A 252 40.24 -8.67 1.83
CA ALA A 252 40.47 -9.31 0.54
C ALA A 252 39.21 -10.02 0.00
N ILE A 253 38.46 -10.72 0.87
CA ILE A 253 37.18 -11.33 0.49
C ILE A 253 36.16 -10.26 0.10
N TYR A 254 36.04 -9.19 0.88
CA TYR A 254 35.14 -8.08 0.58
C TYR A 254 35.40 -7.52 -0.82
N ASP A 255 36.65 -7.15 -1.11
CA ASP A 255 37.05 -6.58 -2.40
C ASP A 255 36.80 -7.56 -3.56
N GLN A 256 37.11 -8.84 -3.36
CA GLN A 256 36.87 -9.88 -4.36
C GLN A 256 35.37 -10.05 -4.65
N VAL A 257 34.52 -10.08 -3.62
CA VAL A 257 33.07 -10.24 -3.81
C VAL A 257 32.47 -9.01 -4.49
N LEU A 258 32.81 -7.80 -4.06
CA LEU A 258 32.27 -6.57 -4.63
C LEU A 258 32.72 -6.39 -6.08
N GLY A 259 33.98 -6.71 -6.40
CA GLY A 259 34.46 -6.75 -7.78
C GLY A 259 33.67 -7.74 -8.64
N HIS A 260 33.49 -8.97 -8.16
CA HIS A 260 32.73 -10.00 -8.88
C HIS A 260 31.24 -9.63 -9.04
N ALA A 261 30.62 -9.06 -8.01
CA ALA A 261 29.24 -8.57 -8.08
C ALA A 261 29.10 -7.45 -9.11
N GLY A 262 30.05 -6.50 -9.15
CA GLY A 262 30.11 -5.44 -10.15
C GLY A 262 30.21 -5.95 -11.59
N GLU A 263 30.84 -7.10 -11.81
CA GLU A 263 30.90 -7.74 -13.13
C GLU A 263 29.63 -8.54 -13.46
N LYS A 264 29.11 -9.30 -12.48
CA LYS A 264 28.01 -10.25 -12.70
C LYS A 264 26.63 -9.61 -12.72
N MET A 265 26.40 -8.59 -11.90
CA MET A 265 25.08 -7.96 -11.76
C MET A 265 24.80 -6.99 -12.91
N THR A 266 24.52 -7.52 -14.10
CA THR A 266 24.28 -6.71 -15.31
C THR A 266 22.81 -6.38 -15.54
N ALA A 267 21.89 -7.13 -14.93
CA ALA A 267 20.44 -6.92 -14.99
C ALA A 267 19.77 -7.28 -13.65
N PRO A 268 18.54 -6.82 -13.37
CA PRO A 268 17.77 -7.32 -12.23
C PRO A 268 17.61 -8.84 -12.30
N GLY A 269 17.74 -9.53 -11.17
CA GLY A 269 17.67 -10.99 -11.13
C GLY A 269 18.03 -11.57 -9.78
N LEU A 270 18.09 -12.90 -9.72
CA LEU A 270 18.46 -13.65 -8.53
C LEU A 270 19.97 -13.91 -8.52
N TYR A 271 20.63 -13.52 -7.43
CA TYR A 271 22.06 -13.70 -7.23
C TYR A 271 22.33 -14.40 -5.90
N THR A 272 23.31 -15.30 -5.89
CA THR A 272 23.68 -16.07 -4.69
C THR A 272 25.04 -15.66 -4.17
N LEU A 273 25.10 -15.25 -2.90
CA LEU A 273 26.34 -14.96 -2.19
C LEU A 273 26.69 -16.12 -1.25
N THR A 274 27.71 -16.91 -1.61
CA THR A 274 28.18 -18.04 -0.78
C THR A 274 29.49 -17.66 -0.11
N LEU A 275 29.46 -17.59 1.23
CA LEU A 275 30.61 -17.24 2.06
C LEU A 275 30.73 -18.21 3.24
N PRO A 276 31.94 -18.47 3.78
CA PRO A 276 32.08 -19.18 5.04
C PRO A 276 31.58 -18.34 6.22
N THR A 277 31.22 -18.99 7.32
CA THR A 277 30.84 -18.31 8.57
C THR A 277 31.99 -17.44 9.07
N GLY A 278 31.67 -16.24 9.55
CA GLY A 278 32.69 -15.31 10.04
C GLY A 278 33.44 -14.52 8.96
N ALA A 279 33.10 -14.67 7.67
CA ALA A 279 33.67 -13.86 6.58
C ALA A 279 33.09 -12.43 6.48
N GLY A 280 32.08 -12.08 7.28
CA GLY A 280 31.42 -10.78 7.23
C GLY A 280 30.24 -10.72 6.27
N LYS A 281 29.39 -11.76 6.25
CA LYS A 281 28.24 -11.89 5.34
C LYS A 281 27.29 -10.70 5.39
N THR A 282 27.04 -10.13 6.57
CA THR A 282 26.17 -8.96 6.73
C THR A 282 26.71 -7.77 5.93
N LEU A 283 27.92 -7.33 6.26
CA LEU A 283 28.54 -6.16 5.62
C LEU A 283 28.72 -6.35 4.11
N ILE A 284 29.20 -7.52 3.68
CA ILE A 284 29.37 -7.83 2.25
C ILE A 284 28.00 -7.88 1.56
N GLY A 285 27.00 -8.50 2.18
CA GLY A 285 25.63 -8.59 1.67
C GLY A 285 24.98 -7.23 1.50
N LEU A 286 25.01 -6.38 2.53
CA LEU A 286 24.49 -5.01 2.50
C LEU A 286 25.23 -4.14 1.49
N SER A 287 26.57 -4.25 1.41
CA SER A 287 27.36 -3.51 0.40
C SER A 287 27.04 -3.97 -1.03
N THR A 288 26.81 -5.27 -1.22
CA THR A 288 26.40 -5.85 -2.51
C THR A 288 24.99 -5.40 -2.88
N ALA A 289 24.07 -5.35 -1.90
CA ALA A 289 22.72 -4.83 -2.10
C ALA A 289 22.74 -3.33 -2.44
N ALA A 290 23.59 -2.54 -1.78
CA ALA A 290 23.81 -1.13 -2.10
C ALA A 290 24.33 -0.94 -3.53
N LEU A 291 25.30 -1.77 -3.96
CA LEU A 291 25.79 -1.77 -5.33
C LEU A 291 24.66 -2.06 -6.33
N ALA A 292 23.83 -3.07 -6.05
CA ALA A 292 22.69 -3.43 -6.89
C ALA A 292 21.63 -2.33 -6.93
N ALA A 293 21.25 -1.78 -5.78
CA ALA A 293 20.28 -0.70 -5.67
C ALA A 293 20.74 0.54 -6.43
N LYS A 294 22.01 0.94 -6.29
CA LYS A 294 22.57 2.06 -7.07
C LYS A 294 22.57 1.78 -8.57
N ARG A 295 22.88 0.55 -8.99
CA ARG A 295 22.96 0.17 -10.41
C ARG A 295 21.59 0.08 -11.08
N PHE A 296 20.61 -0.44 -10.37
CA PHE A 296 19.27 -0.74 -10.91
C PHE A 296 18.21 0.25 -10.43
N PHE A 297 18.62 1.39 -9.88
CA PHE A 297 17.73 2.44 -9.36
C PHE A 297 16.72 1.90 -8.34
N GLY A 298 17.18 1.00 -7.46
CA GLY A 298 16.38 0.47 -6.36
C GLY A 298 16.04 1.57 -5.37
N THR A 299 14.78 1.61 -4.94
CA THR A 299 14.25 2.61 -4.00
C THR A 299 14.52 2.26 -2.54
N GLY A 300 14.88 1.01 -2.27
CA GLY A 300 15.22 0.52 -0.95
C GLY A 300 15.90 -0.85 -0.96
N ILE A 301 16.33 -1.31 0.21
CA ILE A 301 16.95 -2.61 0.44
C ILE A 301 16.16 -3.33 1.52
N ILE A 302 15.52 -4.45 1.21
CA ILE A 302 14.84 -5.26 2.24
C ILE A 302 15.78 -6.38 2.70
N TYR A 303 16.18 -6.37 3.97
CA TYR A 303 17.06 -7.39 4.54
C TYR A 303 16.32 -8.38 5.45
N VAL A 304 16.06 -9.58 4.92
CA VAL A 304 15.26 -10.62 5.62
C VAL A 304 16.16 -11.59 6.38
N LEU A 305 15.89 -11.74 7.68
CA LEU A 305 16.62 -12.63 8.58
C LEU A 305 15.69 -13.56 9.36
N PRO A 306 16.14 -14.79 9.71
CA PRO A 306 15.27 -15.80 10.32
C PRO A 306 15.01 -15.60 11.82
N PHE A 307 15.80 -14.78 12.52
CA PHE A 307 15.72 -14.62 13.98
C PHE A 307 15.74 -13.14 14.37
N ILE A 308 14.93 -12.76 15.35
CA ILE A 308 14.79 -11.38 15.83
C ILE A 308 16.10 -10.83 16.38
N SER A 309 16.82 -11.62 17.19
CA SER A 309 18.13 -11.20 17.71
C SER A 309 19.16 -10.94 16.61
N LEU A 310 19.01 -11.57 15.45
CA LEU A 310 19.82 -11.24 14.28
C LEU A 310 19.31 -9.99 13.58
N VAL A 311 18.00 -9.72 13.55
CA VAL A 311 17.45 -8.48 12.99
C VAL A 311 18.01 -7.29 13.76
N GLU A 312 17.87 -7.25 15.08
CA GLU A 312 18.35 -6.17 15.95
C GLU A 312 19.86 -5.91 15.74
N GLN A 313 20.70 -6.96 15.81
CA GLN A 313 22.14 -6.82 15.58
C GLN A 313 22.51 -6.32 14.18
N ASN A 314 21.80 -6.77 13.15
CA ASN A 314 22.12 -6.38 11.77
C ASN A 314 21.53 -5.01 11.41
N ALA A 315 20.47 -4.57 12.07
CA ALA A 315 19.91 -3.24 11.93
C ALA A 315 20.88 -2.17 12.44
N GLU A 316 21.58 -2.40 13.56
CA GLU A 316 22.67 -1.52 14.01
C GLU A 316 23.76 -1.37 12.94
N VAL A 317 24.16 -2.48 12.30
CA VAL A 317 25.16 -2.46 11.23
C VAL A 317 24.64 -1.71 10.01
N ALA A 318 23.40 -1.97 9.59
CA ALA A 318 22.77 -1.28 8.48
C ALA A 318 22.64 0.23 8.76
N GLY A 319 22.32 0.62 10.01
CA GLY A 319 22.20 2.02 10.42
C GLY A 319 23.52 2.77 10.26
N GLN A 320 24.65 2.13 10.55
CA GLN A 320 25.97 2.71 10.31
C GLN A 320 26.31 2.86 8.83
N LEU A 321 25.70 2.06 7.94
CA LEU A 321 25.93 2.11 6.49
C LEU A 321 24.99 3.08 5.77
N PHE A 322 23.71 3.14 6.16
CA PHE A 322 22.65 3.82 5.41
C PHE A 322 22.00 4.98 6.19
N GLY A 323 22.18 5.05 7.51
CA GLY A 323 21.66 6.11 8.38
C GLY A 323 20.19 5.97 8.75
N GLN A 324 19.34 5.56 7.81
CA GLN A 324 17.92 5.30 8.03
C GLN A 324 17.61 3.84 7.76
N VAL A 325 17.19 3.14 8.81
CA VAL A 325 16.87 1.71 8.81
C VAL A 325 15.65 1.51 9.68
N GLN A 326 14.68 0.73 9.21
CA GLN A 326 13.52 0.34 10.00
C GLN A 326 13.58 -1.14 10.35
N GLU A 327 13.53 -1.41 11.65
CA GLU A 327 13.37 -2.78 12.14
C GLU A 327 11.90 -3.19 12.08
N ASP A 328 11.63 -4.41 11.60
CA ASP A 328 10.29 -4.97 11.60
C ASP A 328 10.27 -6.38 12.21
N HIS A 329 9.80 -6.46 13.44
CA HIS A 329 9.45 -7.72 14.12
C HIS A 329 8.31 -7.49 15.10
N HIS A 330 7.70 -8.58 15.60
CA HIS A 330 6.54 -8.50 16.49
C HIS A 330 6.79 -7.80 17.84
N LEU A 331 8.05 -7.44 18.15
CA LEU A 331 8.44 -6.72 19.37
C LEU A 331 9.04 -5.32 19.07
N ALA A 332 9.16 -4.92 17.79
CA ALA A 332 9.86 -3.68 17.40
C ALA A 332 9.06 -2.40 17.72
N TYR A 333 7.76 -2.55 17.94
CA TYR A 333 6.84 -1.42 18.05
C TYR A 333 6.66 -1.03 19.51
N GLN A 334 7.11 0.18 19.86
CA GLN A 334 7.02 0.77 21.19
C GLN A 334 5.58 1.14 21.57
N ASP A 335 5.36 1.34 22.87
CA ASP A 335 4.10 1.83 23.41
C ASP A 335 3.83 3.25 22.86
N ILE A 336 2.62 3.47 22.34
CA ILE A 336 2.24 4.69 21.60
C ILE A 336 2.38 5.94 22.50
N ASP A 337 2.25 5.76 23.81
CA ASP A 337 2.38 6.83 24.79
C ASP A 337 3.82 7.33 24.98
N GLU A 338 4.84 6.52 24.65
CA GLU A 338 6.24 6.97 24.60
C GLU A 338 6.52 7.80 23.34
N LEU A 339 5.93 7.45 22.19
CA LEU A 339 6.11 8.16 20.91
C LEU A 339 5.60 9.61 20.94
N LYS A 340 4.53 9.88 21.71
CA LYS A 340 3.96 11.23 21.90
C LYS A 340 4.92 12.21 22.59
N GLN A 341 5.93 11.73 23.31
CA GLN A 341 6.86 12.59 24.04
C GLN A 341 8.02 13.12 23.17
N TYR A 342 8.30 12.48 22.03
CA TYR A 342 9.53 12.72 21.26
C TYR A 342 9.33 13.08 19.78
N SER A 343 8.10 13.05 19.26
CA SER A 343 7.82 13.30 17.83
C SER A 343 6.87 14.47 17.61
N GLU A 344 7.22 15.36 16.68
CA GLU A 344 6.32 16.43 16.21
C GLU A 344 5.29 15.92 15.17
N ASP A 345 5.49 14.73 14.59
CA ASP A 345 4.57 14.12 13.61
C ASP A 345 3.96 12.81 14.12
N VAL A 346 3.26 12.93 15.26
CA VAL A 346 2.57 11.83 15.94
C VAL A 346 1.65 11.02 15.01
N PRO A 347 0.81 11.62 14.13
CA PRO A 347 -0.09 10.84 13.27
C PRO A 347 0.64 9.89 12.31
N ARG A 348 1.78 10.32 11.77
CA ARG A 348 2.63 9.49 10.91
C ARG A 348 3.21 8.33 11.70
N GLN A 349 3.77 8.58 12.89
CA GLN A 349 4.34 7.53 13.73
C GLN A 349 3.30 6.49 14.19
N GLU A 350 2.09 6.95 14.58
CA GLU A 350 0.97 6.07 14.90
C GLU A 350 0.56 5.21 13.69
N PHE A 351 0.53 5.80 12.49
CA PHE A 351 0.25 5.08 11.25
C PHE A 351 1.30 3.98 10.99
N LEU A 352 2.59 4.32 11.06
CA LEU A 352 3.69 3.37 10.83
C LEU A 352 3.62 2.20 11.80
N SER A 353 3.39 2.48 13.08
CA SER A 353 3.31 1.48 14.13
C SER A 353 2.06 0.60 14.01
N PHE A 354 0.88 1.22 13.92
CA PHE A 354 -0.39 0.49 13.92
C PHE A 354 -0.57 -0.37 12.67
N PHE A 355 -0.14 0.13 11.52
CA PHE A 355 -0.26 -0.58 10.25
C PHE A 355 0.99 -1.34 9.83
N ARG A 356 2.06 -1.30 10.64
CA ARG A 356 3.38 -1.89 10.32
C ARG A 356 3.84 -1.49 8.92
N TYR A 357 3.69 -0.22 8.59
CA TYR A 357 4.04 0.33 7.28
C TYR A 357 5.56 0.57 7.22
N TRP A 358 6.16 0.29 6.07
CA TRP A 358 7.60 0.48 5.84
C TRP A 358 7.83 1.75 5.04
N ASP A 359 8.41 2.76 5.68
CA ASP A 359 8.73 4.06 5.07
C ASP A 359 10.22 4.41 5.13
N ALA A 360 11.03 3.62 5.85
CA ALA A 360 12.48 3.70 5.72
C ALA A 360 12.97 2.97 4.45
N PRO A 361 14.06 3.46 3.83
CA PRO A 361 14.60 2.86 2.62
C PRO A 361 15.36 1.53 2.84
N VAL A 362 15.62 1.11 4.10
CA VAL A 362 16.37 -0.12 4.42
C VAL A 362 15.70 -0.90 5.54
#